data_AF-A0A7C1CPI4-F1
#
_entry.id   AF-A0A7C1CPI4-F1
#
_cell.length_a   1.000
_cell.length_b   1.000
_cell.length_c   1.000
_cell.angle_alpha   90.00
_cell.angle_beta   90.00
_cell.angle_gamma   90.00
#
_symmetry.space_group_name_H-M   'P 1'
#
loop_
_entity.id
_entity.type
_entity.pdbx_description
1 polymer ?
#
loop_
_entity_poly.entity_id
_entity_poly.type
_entity_poly.pdbx_seq_one_letter_code
_entity_poly.pdbx_strand_id
1 'polypeptide(L)'
;MDGSIRELIKTLDNYENGWVVRRDAAEALGKIANAAVTALSAHLKDRDMDVLIAVESNLQSVKALLRQEKEEKKKEYTLRELAQSCAVKGECEVHPQDGGYVATVNLSNGRHHRVFIMRSKSRDGRDMVRIFSLCGKSNKDYEHWALKLNRKSCKSAFALQPWNNAEYLILVNNIMKNEVTPELIQDRVREMAVFGDWLEEKIEGTDEL
;
A
#
# COMPACT_ATOMS: atom_id res chain seq x y z
N MET A 1 -22.15 35.53 -3.00
CA MET A 1 -20.86 35.12 -2.39
C MET A 1 -19.83 34.72 -3.45
N ASP A 2 -20.18 33.97 -4.50
CA ASP A 2 -19.24 33.51 -5.56
C ASP A 2 -18.51 34.65 -6.33
N GLY A 3 -19.17 35.79 -6.55
CA GLY A 3 -18.57 36.93 -7.27
C GLY A 3 -17.35 37.57 -6.61
N SER A 4 -17.20 37.47 -5.28
CA SER A 4 -16.06 38.06 -4.56
C SER A 4 -14.79 37.20 -4.64
N ILE A 5 -14.93 35.87 -4.75
CA ILE A 5 -13.76 34.97 -4.82
C ILE A 5 -13.13 35.04 -6.21
N ARG A 6 -13.96 35.06 -7.27
CA ARG A 6 -13.49 35.15 -8.66
C ARG A 6 -12.71 36.45 -8.92
N GLU A 7 -13.17 37.56 -8.34
CA GLU A 7 -12.45 38.84 -8.49
C GLU A 7 -11.11 38.84 -7.75
N LEU A 8 -11.03 38.22 -6.57
CA LEU A 8 -9.77 38.04 -5.86
C LEU A 8 -8.79 37.16 -6.66
N ILE A 9 -9.27 36.08 -7.29
CA ILE A 9 -8.45 35.24 -8.18
C ILE A 9 -7.93 36.06 -9.35
N LYS A 10 -8.81 36.79 -10.05
CA LYS A 10 -8.42 37.66 -11.17
C LYS A 10 -7.41 38.74 -10.75
N THR A 11 -7.59 39.30 -9.55
CA THR A 11 -6.68 40.31 -8.98
C THR A 11 -5.30 39.70 -8.69
N LEU A 12 -5.25 38.49 -8.15
CA LEU A 12 -4.03 37.74 -7.88
C LEU A 12 -3.30 37.35 -9.18
N ASP A 13 -4.03 36.93 -10.22
CA ASP A 13 -3.47 36.51 -11.51
C ASP A 13 -3.01 37.69 -12.40
N ASN A 14 -3.48 38.91 -12.12
CA ASN A 14 -3.10 40.08 -12.92
C ASN A 14 -1.75 40.66 -12.50
N TYR A 15 -0.70 40.34 -13.26
CA TYR A 15 0.65 40.85 -13.02
C TYR A 15 0.84 42.36 -13.24
N GLU A 16 -0.09 43.04 -13.92
CA GLU A 16 -0.07 44.51 -14.05
C GLU A 16 -0.42 45.21 -12.74
N ASN A 17 -1.15 44.54 -11.84
CA ASN A 17 -1.39 45.05 -10.50
C ASN A 17 -0.09 45.14 -9.70
N GLY A 18 0.06 46.19 -8.90
CA GLY A 18 1.18 46.30 -7.96
C GLY A 18 1.25 45.12 -7.00
N TRP A 19 2.45 44.74 -6.55
CA TRP A 19 2.68 43.57 -5.70
C TRP A 19 1.83 43.57 -4.41
N VAL A 20 1.56 44.75 -3.86
CA VAL A 20 0.71 44.93 -2.65
C VAL A 20 -0.71 44.44 -2.91
N VAL A 21 -1.31 44.83 -4.04
CA VAL A 21 -2.68 44.47 -4.41
C VAL A 21 -2.81 42.96 -4.59
N ARG A 22 -1.82 42.32 -5.24
CA ARG A 22 -1.80 40.85 -5.38
C ARG A 22 -1.60 40.13 -4.05
N ARG A 23 -0.73 40.64 -3.18
CA ARG A 23 -0.53 40.09 -1.83
C ARG A 23 -1.84 40.13 -1.04
N ASP A 24 -2.52 41.27 -1.03
CA ASP A 24 -3.77 41.45 -0.29
C ASP A 24 -4.87 40.50 -0.82
N ALA A 25 -4.91 40.29 -2.15
CA ALA A 25 -5.79 39.30 -2.76
C ALA A 25 -5.45 37.85 -2.33
N ALA A 26 -4.17 37.48 -2.31
CA ALA A 26 -3.72 36.18 -1.84
C ALA A 26 -4.06 35.95 -0.35
N GLU A 27 -3.84 36.95 0.50
CA GLU A 27 -4.18 36.87 1.93
C GLU A 27 -5.69 36.70 2.14
N ALA A 28 -6.52 37.43 1.39
CA ALA A 28 -7.96 37.30 1.45
C ALA A 28 -8.43 35.90 1.04
N LEU A 29 -7.89 35.36 -0.07
CA LEU A 29 -8.18 33.99 -0.52
C LEU A 29 -7.76 32.96 0.53
N GLY A 30 -6.58 33.12 1.14
CA GLY A 30 -6.09 32.24 2.20
C GLY A 30 -7.01 32.22 3.43
N LYS A 31 -7.51 33.39 3.86
CA LYS A 31 -8.47 33.50 4.97
C LYS A 31 -9.79 32.79 4.65
N ILE A 32 -10.32 32.97 3.43
CA ILE A 32 -11.56 32.31 2.98
C ILE A 32 -11.37 30.80 2.95
N ALA A 33 -10.28 30.31 2.36
CA ALA A 33 -9.98 28.89 2.30
C ALA A 33 -9.87 28.27 3.70
N ASN A 34 -9.14 28.92 4.62
CA ASN A 34 -8.99 28.45 6.00
C ASN A 34 -10.35 28.38 6.73
N ALA A 35 -11.19 29.39 6.58
CA ALA A 35 -12.53 29.41 7.17
C ALA A 35 -13.42 28.28 6.61
N ALA A 36 -13.40 28.06 5.29
CA ALA A 36 -14.16 27.01 4.63
C ALA A 36 -13.72 25.60 5.08
N VAL A 37 -12.42 25.33 5.11
CA VAL A 37 -11.87 24.02 5.55
C VAL A 37 -12.16 23.76 7.02
N THR A 38 -12.07 24.79 7.87
CA THR A 38 -12.42 24.68 9.29
C THR A 38 -13.90 24.34 9.47
N ALA A 39 -14.78 25.03 8.75
CA ALA A 39 -16.22 24.78 8.79
C ALA A 39 -16.56 23.34 8.34
N LEU A 40 -15.99 22.87 7.22
CA LEU A 40 -16.17 21.49 6.77
C LEU A 40 -15.66 20.48 7.81
N SER A 41 -14.48 20.71 8.38
CA SER A 41 -13.87 19.80 9.36
C SER A 41 -14.70 19.67 10.64
N ALA A 42 -15.38 20.75 11.06
CA ALA A 42 -16.26 20.74 12.23
C ALA A 42 -17.48 19.82 12.04
N HIS A 43 -17.87 19.52 10.79
CA HIS A 43 -19.05 18.70 10.46
C HIS A 43 -18.70 17.25 10.08
N LEU A 44 -17.48 16.79 10.38
CA LEU A 44 -17.07 15.37 10.22
C LEU A 44 -17.80 14.39 11.16
N LYS A 45 -18.70 14.89 11.99
CA LYS A 45 -19.57 14.09 12.88
C LYS A 45 -21.02 14.54 12.77
N ASP A 46 -21.40 15.09 11.62
CA ASP A 46 -22.80 15.46 11.38
C ASP A 46 -23.70 14.23 11.54
N ARG A 47 -24.91 14.45 12.05
CA ARG A 47 -25.89 13.38 12.27
C ARG A 47 -26.60 13.01 10.98
N ASP A 48 -26.70 13.95 10.04
CA ASP A 48 -27.25 13.70 8.72
C ASP A 48 -26.19 13.04 7.82
N MET A 49 -26.49 11.82 7.37
CA MET A 49 -25.56 11.01 6.59
C MET A 49 -25.24 11.65 5.23
N ASP A 50 -26.20 12.32 4.59
CA ASP A 50 -25.97 12.95 3.28
C ASP A 50 -25.04 14.15 3.42
N VAL A 51 -25.20 14.92 4.50
CA VAL A 51 -24.29 16.02 4.85
C VAL A 51 -22.90 15.49 5.17
N LEU A 52 -22.78 14.43 5.96
CA LEU A 52 -21.51 13.80 6.31
C LEU A 52 -20.76 13.33 5.05
N ILE A 53 -21.44 12.61 4.14
CA ILE A 53 -20.85 12.13 2.88
C ILE A 53 -20.36 13.31 2.03
N ALA A 54 -21.16 14.38 1.92
CA ALA A 54 -20.76 15.57 1.19
C ALA A 54 -19.53 16.25 1.82
N VAL A 55 -19.48 16.37 3.14
CA VAL A 55 -18.34 16.93 3.89
C VAL A 55 -17.08 16.10 3.66
N GLU A 56 -17.16 14.78 3.82
CA GLU A 56 -16.03 13.87 3.63
C GLU A 56 -15.50 13.90 2.20
N SER A 57 -16.38 13.83 1.19
CA SER A 57 -16.01 13.86 -0.23
C SER A 57 -15.31 15.17 -0.62
N ASN A 58 -15.81 16.31 -0.14
CA ASN A 58 -15.21 17.61 -0.44
C ASN A 58 -13.88 17.81 0.29
N LEU A 59 -13.77 17.39 1.56
CA LEU A 59 -12.49 17.43 2.28
C LEU A 59 -11.44 16.51 1.66
N GLN A 60 -11.83 15.33 1.17
CA GLN A 60 -10.94 14.44 0.42
C GLN A 60 -10.41 15.11 -0.85
N SER A 61 -11.29 15.75 -1.63
CA SER A 61 -10.92 16.49 -2.84
C SER A 61 -9.94 17.63 -2.55
N VAL A 62 -10.20 18.42 -1.51
CA VAL A 62 -9.29 19.51 -1.08
C VAL A 62 -7.94 18.96 -0.63
N LYS A 63 -7.91 17.87 0.16
CA LYS A 63 -6.67 17.21 0.58
C LYS A 63 -5.87 16.66 -0.61
N ALA A 64 -6.54 16.13 -1.63
CA ALA A 64 -5.89 15.63 -2.83
C ALA A 64 -5.21 16.76 -3.60
N LEU A 65 -5.88 17.91 -3.77
CA LEU A 65 -5.30 19.10 -4.42
C LEU A 65 -4.07 19.62 -3.66
N LEU A 66 -4.14 19.72 -2.33
CA LEU A 66 -3.00 20.15 -1.50
C LEU A 66 -1.85 19.13 -1.48
N ARG A 67 -2.12 17.85 -1.78
CA ARG A 67 -1.08 16.82 -1.92
C ARG A 67 -0.35 16.90 -3.26
N GLN A 68 -0.95 17.48 -4.31
CA GLN A 68 -0.31 17.60 -5.62
C GLN A 68 0.95 18.50 -5.62
N GLU A 69 1.17 19.31 -4.59
CA GLU A 69 2.40 20.10 -4.42
C GLU A 69 3.51 19.38 -3.61
N LYS A 70 3.23 18.17 -3.11
CA LYS A 70 4.17 17.32 -2.36
C LYS A 70 4.32 15.92 -2.94
N GLU A 71 4.20 15.75 -4.25
CA GLU A 71 4.91 14.66 -4.91
C GLU A 71 6.38 15.06 -5.02
N GLU A 72 7.13 14.93 -3.91
CA GLU A 72 8.52 14.49 -4.05
C GLU A 72 8.45 13.30 -4.99
N LYS A 73 9.10 13.37 -6.16
CA LYS A 73 9.16 12.27 -7.13
C LYS A 73 9.44 10.99 -6.35
N LYS A 74 8.39 10.21 -6.09
CA LYS A 74 8.49 9.00 -5.28
C LYS A 74 9.46 8.14 -6.05
N LYS A 75 10.65 7.92 -5.49
CA LYS A 75 11.72 7.21 -6.18
C LYS A 75 11.14 5.92 -6.73
N GLU A 76 11.09 5.75 -8.04
CA GLU A 76 10.67 4.49 -8.62
C GLU A 76 11.77 3.47 -8.35
N TYR A 77 11.42 2.37 -7.69
CA TYR A 77 12.33 1.28 -7.43
C TYR A 77 12.15 0.20 -8.48
N THR A 78 13.27 -0.31 -8.98
CA THR A 78 13.28 -1.53 -9.78
C THR A 78 13.00 -2.74 -8.87
N LEU A 79 12.46 -3.81 -9.45
CA LEU A 79 12.26 -5.07 -8.70
C LEU A 79 13.56 -5.59 -8.07
N ARG A 80 14.70 -5.34 -8.73
CA ARG A 80 16.03 -5.70 -8.24
C ARG A 80 16.38 -4.94 -6.97
N GLU A 81 16.22 -3.62 -6.96
CA GLU A 81 16.51 -2.80 -5.78
C GLU A 81 15.61 -3.19 -4.60
N LEU A 82 14.32 -3.42 -4.88
CA LEU A 82 13.36 -3.90 -3.88
C LEU A 82 13.78 -5.24 -3.29
N ALA A 83 14.11 -6.23 -4.13
CA ALA A 83 14.53 -7.55 -3.65
C ALA A 83 15.87 -7.48 -2.89
N GLN A 84 16.86 -6.76 -3.43
CA GLN A 84 18.18 -6.63 -2.79
C GLN A 84 18.12 -5.84 -1.48
N SER A 85 17.07 -5.04 -1.26
CA SER A 85 16.86 -4.40 0.04
C SER A 85 16.59 -5.40 1.17
N CYS A 86 16.17 -6.63 0.87
CA CYS A 86 16.02 -7.69 1.86
C CYS A 86 17.34 -8.37 2.21
N ALA A 87 18.40 -8.23 1.40
CA ALA A 87 19.64 -8.96 1.60
C ALA A 87 20.37 -8.46 2.86
N VAL A 88 20.40 -9.29 3.89
CA VAL A 88 21.09 -9.01 5.15
C VAL A 88 21.97 -10.21 5.46
N LYS A 89 23.29 -9.97 5.55
CA LYS A 89 24.27 -11.04 5.71
C LYS A 89 23.95 -11.93 6.93
N GLY A 90 23.75 -13.22 6.69
CA GLY A 90 23.43 -14.20 7.73
C GLY A 90 21.95 -14.27 8.12
N GLU A 91 21.12 -13.31 7.72
CA GLU A 91 19.68 -13.29 8.01
C GLU A 91 18.81 -13.54 6.78
N CYS A 92 19.19 -13.01 5.62
CA CYS A 92 18.42 -13.16 4.40
C CYS A 92 19.33 -13.10 3.17
N GLU A 93 19.26 -14.13 2.33
CA GLU A 93 19.96 -14.20 1.05
C GLU A 93 18.96 -14.03 -0.09
N VAL A 94 19.34 -13.30 -1.15
CA VAL A 94 18.43 -12.96 -2.25
C VAL A 94 19.04 -13.37 -3.58
N HIS A 95 18.33 -14.23 -4.31
CA HIS A 95 18.77 -14.77 -5.59
C HIS A 95 17.74 -14.50 -6.70
N PRO A 96 18.16 -14.27 -7.95
CA PRO A 96 17.24 -14.20 -9.08
C PRO A 96 16.54 -15.54 -9.31
N GLN A 97 15.24 -15.53 -9.61
CA GLN A 97 14.47 -16.72 -9.95
C GLN A 97 13.27 -16.36 -10.84
N ASP A 98 13.11 -17.06 -11.97
CA ASP A 98 11.93 -17.04 -12.85
C ASP A 98 11.29 -15.66 -13.10
N GLY A 99 12.08 -14.69 -13.56
CA GLY A 99 11.57 -13.33 -13.86
C GLY A 99 11.34 -12.44 -12.63
N GLY A 100 11.73 -12.89 -11.44
CA GLY A 100 11.84 -12.10 -10.22
C GLY A 100 12.97 -12.57 -9.31
N TYR A 101 12.71 -12.62 -8.01
CA TYR A 101 13.69 -12.94 -6.99
C TYR A 101 13.11 -13.86 -5.92
N VAL A 102 13.97 -14.66 -5.30
CA VAL A 102 13.67 -15.43 -4.09
C VAL A 102 14.54 -14.90 -2.95
N ALA A 103 13.91 -14.57 -1.84
CA ALA A 103 14.53 -14.23 -0.58
C ALA A 103 14.45 -15.47 0.34
N THR A 104 15.61 -16.01 0.70
CA THR A 104 15.75 -17.10 1.66
C THR A 104 16.08 -16.50 3.01
N VAL A 105 15.11 -16.52 3.93
CA VAL A 105 15.21 -15.92 5.27
C VAL A 105 15.62 -17.00 6.27
N ASN A 106 16.70 -16.77 7.00
CA ASN A 106 17.15 -17.60 8.10
C ASN A 106 16.35 -17.25 9.37
N LEU A 107 15.69 -18.24 9.94
CA LEU A 107 14.88 -18.11 11.14
C LEU A 107 15.68 -18.52 12.39
N SER A 108 15.23 -18.06 13.56
CA SER A 108 15.95 -18.20 14.84
C SER A 108 16.18 -19.65 15.29
N ASN A 109 15.42 -20.61 14.75
CA ASN A 109 15.54 -22.04 15.01
C ASN A 109 16.49 -22.77 14.03
N GLY A 110 17.17 -22.04 13.14
CA GLY A 110 18.04 -22.60 12.10
C GLY A 110 17.28 -23.11 10.86
N ARG A 111 15.95 -23.03 10.84
CA ARG A 111 15.16 -23.23 9.62
C ARG A 111 15.36 -22.05 8.68
N HIS A 112 15.07 -22.28 7.41
CA HIS A 112 15.08 -21.24 6.39
C HIS A 112 13.76 -21.29 5.62
N HIS A 113 13.21 -20.11 5.35
CA HIS A 113 11.94 -19.99 4.63
C HIS A 113 12.13 -19.18 3.35
N ARG A 114 11.46 -19.60 2.28
CA ARG A 114 11.56 -18.93 0.97
C ARG A 114 10.38 -18.02 0.71
N VAL A 115 10.67 -16.80 0.31
CA VAL A 115 9.69 -15.79 -0.09
C VAL A 115 10.04 -15.27 -1.48
N PHE A 116 9.07 -15.31 -2.38
CA PHE A 116 9.20 -14.94 -3.78
C PHE A 116 8.73 -13.51 -4.00
N ILE A 117 9.50 -12.74 -4.77
CA ILE A 117 9.25 -11.34 -5.10
C ILE A 117 9.19 -11.23 -6.63
N MET A 118 7.99 -11.10 -7.17
CA MET A 118 7.69 -11.19 -8.60
C MET A 118 7.02 -9.93 -9.13
N ARG A 119 7.22 -9.63 -10.42
CA ARG A 119 6.36 -8.70 -11.15
C ARG A 119 5.01 -9.35 -11.41
N SER A 120 3.95 -8.59 -11.29
CA SER A 120 2.61 -9.01 -11.70
C SER A 120 1.80 -7.83 -12.22
N LYS A 121 0.62 -8.09 -12.77
CA LYS A 121 -0.32 -7.07 -13.20
C LYS A 121 -1.66 -7.25 -12.49
N SER A 122 -2.28 -6.14 -12.14
CA SER A 122 -3.66 -6.11 -11.65
C SER A 122 -4.63 -6.49 -12.78
N ARG A 123 -5.91 -6.69 -12.43
CA ARG A 123 -6.98 -6.98 -13.40
C ARG A 123 -7.13 -5.89 -14.47
N ASP A 124 -6.86 -4.64 -14.11
CA ASP A 124 -6.90 -3.48 -15.02
C ASP A 124 -5.53 -3.17 -15.67
N GLY A 125 -4.56 -4.08 -15.56
CA GLY A 125 -3.30 -4.02 -16.29
C GLY A 125 -2.22 -3.12 -15.67
N ARG A 126 -2.44 -2.57 -14.47
CA ARG A 126 -1.45 -1.78 -13.73
C ARG A 126 -0.36 -2.69 -13.16
N ASP A 127 0.86 -2.16 -13.12
CA ASP A 127 2.01 -2.90 -12.61
C ASP A 127 1.94 -3.06 -11.09
N MET A 128 2.22 -4.28 -10.63
CA MET A 128 2.27 -4.64 -9.21
C MET A 128 3.53 -5.43 -8.91
N VAL A 129 3.95 -5.36 -7.64
CA VAL A 129 4.90 -6.31 -7.05
C VAL A 129 4.09 -7.33 -6.26
N ARG A 130 4.21 -8.61 -6.62
CA ARG A 130 3.64 -9.73 -5.87
C ARG A 130 4.73 -10.32 -4.99
N ILE A 131 4.46 -10.40 -3.71
CA ILE A 131 5.27 -11.12 -2.75
C ILE A 131 4.47 -12.34 -2.32
N PHE A 132 5.06 -13.52 -2.33
CA PHE A 132 4.36 -14.71 -1.84
C PHE A 132 5.30 -15.75 -1.26
N SER A 133 4.76 -16.64 -0.45
CA SER A 133 5.46 -17.82 0.03
C SER A 133 4.61 -19.07 -0.17
N LEU A 134 5.26 -20.19 -0.49
CA LEU A 134 4.63 -21.50 -0.56
C LEU A 134 4.50 -22.03 0.87
N CYS A 135 3.29 -22.37 1.31
CA CYS A 135 3.05 -22.85 2.68
C CYS A 135 2.82 -24.37 2.75
N GLY A 136 2.48 -25.00 1.62
CA GLY A 136 2.22 -26.44 1.56
C GLY A 136 1.37 -26.80 0.35
N LYS A 137 1.31 -28.09 0.01
CA LYS A 137 0.39 -28.58 -1.03
C LYS A 137 -1.05 -28.36 -0.58
N SER A 138 -1.90 -27.94 -1.51
CA SER A 138 -3.30 -27.66 -1.19
C SER A 138 -4.06 -28.93 -0.83
N ASN A 139 -4.91 -28.83 0.19
CA ASN A 139 -5.98 -29.78 0.45
C ASN A 139 -7.23 -29.03 0.96
N LYS A 140 -8.39 -29.68 0.86
CA LYS A 140 -9.68 -29.05 1.18
C LYS A 140 -9.80 -28.59 2.64
N ASP A 141 -9.18 -29.30 3.57
CA ASP A 141 -9.27 -29.01 5.00
C ASP A 141 -8.50 -27.74 5.35
N TYR A 142 -7.28 -27.60 4.82
CA TYR A 142 -6.43 -26.41 5.00
C TYR A 142 -6.94 -25.20 4.20
N GLU A 143 -7.52 -25.40 3.02
CA GLU A 143 -8.11 -24.33 2.21
C GLU A 143 -9.20 -23.57 2.98
N HIS A 144 -10.17 -24.30 3.54
CA HIS A 144 -11.27 -23.69 4.28
C HIS A 144 -10.78 -23.01 5.57
N TRP A 145 -9.80 -23.60 6.25
CA TRP A 145 -9.16 -23.00 7.42
C TRP A 145 -8.40 -21.72 7.07
N ALA A 146 -7.63 -21.72 5.98
CA ALA A 146 -6.88 -20.56 5.50
C ALA A 146 -7.80 -19.39 5.13
N LEU A 147 -8.96 -19.67 4.52
CA LEU A 147 -9.98 -18.65 4.26
C LEU A 147 -10.50 -18.01 5.56
N LYS A 148 -10.65 -18.77 6.65
CA LYS A 148 -11.03 -18.20 7.96
C LYS A 148 -9.93 -17.33 8.55
N LEU A 149 -8.66 -17.68 8.34
CA LEU A 149 -7.51 -16.90 8.81
C LEU A 149 -7.41 -15.54 8.13
N ASN A 150 -7.86 -15.40 6.87
CA ASN A 150 -7.88 -14.11 6.17
C ASN A 150 -8.64 -13.02 6.95
N ARG A 151 -9.63 -13.37 7.78
CA ARG A 151 -10.34 -12.40 8.63
C ARG A 151 -9.43 -11.70 9.65
N LYS A 152 -8.37 -12.36 10.09
CA LYS A 152 -7.44 -11.86 11.11
C LYS A 152 -6.15 -11.28 10.51
N SER A 153 -5.95 -11.42 9.20
CA SER A 153 -4.75 -10.95 8.51
C SER A 153 -4.97 -9.56 7.93
N CYS A 154 -4.06 -8.63 8.22
CA CYS A 154 -4.13 -7.25 7.73
C CYS A 154 -3.14 -6.95 6.60
N LYS A 155 -2.14 -7.80 6.38
CA LYS A 155 -1.00 -7.54 5.49
C LYS A 155 -0.91 -8.50 4.31
N SER A 156 -1.34 -9.74 4.47
CA SER A 156 -1.27 -10.80 3.46
C SER A 156 -2.57 -11.59 3.40
N ALA A 157 -2.83 -12.26 2.29
CA ALA A 157 -3.98 -13.14 2.14
C ALA A 157 -3.54 -14.54 1.74
N PHE A 158 -4.35 -15.53 2.06
CA PHE A 158 -4.21 -16.87 1.52
C PHE A 158 -4.81 -16.97 0.12
N ALA A 159 -4.11 -17.67 -0.76
CA ALA A 159 -4.54 -17.98 -2.11
C ALA A 159 -4.03 -19.35 -2.55
N LEU A 160 -4.52 -19.82 -3.70
CA LEU A 160 -4.01 -21.01 -4.37
C LEU A 160 -3.15 -20.60 -5.56
N GLN A 161 -2.03 -21.30 -5.73
CA GLN A 161 -1.10 -21.05 -6.82
C GLN A 161 -0.60 -22.38 -7.39
N PRO A 162 -0.78 -22.62 -8.70
CA PRO A 162 -0.13 -23.72 -9.38
C PRO A 162 1.40 -23.57 -9.32
N TRP A 163 2.07 -24.63 -8.91
CA TRP A 163 3.53 -24.73 -8.81
C TRP A 163 3.99 -26.17 -9.02
N ASN A 164 4.93 -26.42 -9.94
CA ASN A 164 5.48 -27.75 -10.25
C ASN A 164 4.42 -28.87 -10.39
N ASN A 165 3.41 -28.64 -11.24
CA ASN A 165 2.30 -29.58 -11.51
C ASN A 165 1.41 -29.94 -10.31
N ALA A 166 1.46 -29.17 -9.22
CA ALA A 166 0.52 -29.27 -8.11
C ALA A 166 0.00 -27.88 -7.73
N GLU A 167 -1.10 -27.84 -7.00
CA GLU A 167 -1.63 -26.61 -6.43
C GLU A 167 -1.11 -26.45 -5.00
N TYR A 168 -0.61 -25.25 -4.68
CA TYR A 168 -0.07 -24.92 -3.37
C TYR A 168 -0.95 -23.88 -2.70
N LEU A 169 -1.15 -24.05 -1.40
CA LEU A 169 -1.62 -22.98 -0.54
C LEU A 169 -0.45 -21.99 -0.37
N ILE A 170 -0.71 -20.72 -0.69
CA ILE A 170 0.27 -19.66 -0.59
C ILE A 170 -0.24 -18.54 0.30
N LEU A 171 0.71 -17.88 0.96
CA LEU A 171 0.51 -16.57 1.56
C LEU A 171 0.98 -15.52 0.56
N VAL A 172 0.14 -14.55 0.21
CA VAL A 172 0.41 -13.58 -0.86
C VAL A 172 0.06 -12.15 -0.45
N ASN A 173 0.87 -11.20 -0.93
CA ASN A 173 0.61 -9.77 -0.87
C ASN A 173 0.90 -9.15 -2.25
N ASN A 174 -0.06 -8.42 -2.80
CA ASN A 174 0.10 -7.67 -4.05
C ASN A 174 0.12 -6.18 -3.71
N ILE A 175 1.16 -5.48 -4.15
CA ILE A 175 1.37 -4.06 -3.87
C ILE A 175 1.48 -3.32 -5.21
N MET A 176 0.80 -2.18 -5.35
CA MET A 176 0.92 -1.36 -6.55
C MET A 176 2.35 -0.83 -6.70
N LYS A 177 2.86 -0.79 -7.93
CA LYS A 177 4.25 -0.38 -8.20
C LYS A 177 4.57 1.06 -7.71
N ASN A 178 3.60 1.95 -7.65
CA ASN A 178 3.76 3.32 -7.14
C ASN A 178 3.66 3.44 -5.60
N GLU A 179 3.26 2.36 -4.91
CA GLU A 179 3.13 2.30 -3.46
C GLU A 179 4.27 1.55 -2.79
N VAL A 180 5.00 0.73 -3.55
CA VAL A 180 6.05 -0.13 -3.03
C VAL A 180 7.31 0.65 -2.63
N THR A 181 7.87 0.31 -1.47
CA THR A 181 9.16 0.83 -0.98
C THR A 181 10.03 -0.32 -0.46
N PRO A 182 11.36 -0.14 -0.35
CA PRO A 182 12.26 -1.11 0.26
C PRO A 182 11.81 -1.58 1.65
N GLU A 183 11.42 -0.66 2.53
CA GLU A 183 11.01 -0.95 3.91
C GLU A 183 9.74 -1.80 3.95
N LEU A 184 8.79 -1.51 3.05
CA LEU A 184 7.58 -2.31 2.91
C LEU A 184 7.89 -3.74 2.46
N ILE A 185 8.80 -3.90 1.48
CA ILE A 185 9.21 -5.22 0.98
C ILE A 185 9.93 -6.01 2.07
N GLN A 186 10.85 -5.38 2.83
CA GLN A 186 11.53 -6.00 3.96
C GLN A 186 10.54 -6.49 5.04
N ASP A 187 9.60 -5.64 5.45
CA ASP A 187 8.58 -6.00 6.45
C ASP A 187 7.73 -7.17 5.97
N ARG A 188 7.27 -7.14 4.71
CA ARG A 188 6.47 -8.24 4.14
C ARG A 188 7.26 -9.55 4.03
N VAL A 189 8.50 -9.51 3.56
CA VAL A 189 9.34 -10.72 3.42
C VAL A 189 9.58 -11.37 4.77
N ARG A 190 9.92 -10.58 5.80
CA ARG A 190 10.14 -11.12 7.15
C ARG A 190 8.86 -11.71 7.75
N GLU A 191 7.74 -10.99 7.64
CA GLU A 191 6.45 -11.49 8.12
C GLU A 191 6.04 -12.79 7.44
N MET A 192 6.12 -12.84 6.11
CA MET A 192 5.77 -14.02 5.34
C MET A 192 6.68 -15.21 5.63
N ALA A 193 7.97 -14.97 5.90
CA ALA A 193 8.89 -16.03 6.29
C ALA A 193 8.51 -16.65 7.64
N VAL A 194 8.26 -15.82 8.67
CA VAL A 194 7.88 -16.31 10.00
C VAL A 194 6.53 -17.02 9.97
N PHE A 195 5.54 -16.42 9.30
CA PHE A 195 4.21 -16.99 9.24
C PHE A 195 4.14 -18.22 8.33
N GLY A 196 4.87 -18.21 7.22
CA GLY A 196 4.98 -19.35 6.31
C GLY A 196 5.61 -20.56 6.98
N ASP A 197 6.69 -20.36 7.75
CA ASP A 197 7.36 -21.43 8.51
C ASP A 197 6.43 -22.06 9.57
N TRP A 198 5.69 -21.23 10.29
CA TRP A 198 4.67 -21.66 11.25
C TRP A 198 3.53 -22.44 10.58
N LEU A 199 3.11 -22.02 9.38
CA LEU A 199 2.08 -22.72 8.62
C LEU A 199 2.57 -24.07 8.10
N GLU A 200 3.77 -24.13 7.55
CA GLU A 200 4.39 -25.38 7.10
C GLU A 200 4.43 -26.37 8.27
N GLU A 201 4.83 -25.92 9.46
CA GLU A 201 4.84 -26.76 10.67
C GLU A 201 3.43 -27.26 11.03
N LYS A 202 2.40 -26.42 10.90
CA LYS A 202 1.01 -26.81 11.19
C LYS A 202 0.36 -27.68 10.11
N ILE A 203 0.85 -27.62 8.88
CA ILE A 203 0.36 -28.41 7.76
C ILE A 203 1.08 -29.78 7.70
N GLU A 204 2.37 -29.82 7.98
CA GLU A 204 3.19 -31.03 7.97
C GLU A 204 3.15 -31.77 9.32
N GLY A 205 3.08 -31.02 10.42
CA GLY A 205 2.81 -31.55 11.76
C GLY A 205 1.31 -31.71 11.94
N THR A 206 0.83 -32.94 11.82
CA THR A 206 -0.54 -33.40 12.11
C THR A 206 -0.95 -33.16 13.58
N ASP A 207 -1.09 -31.90 13.98
CA ASP A 207 -1.86 -31.54 15.18
C ASP A 207 -3.33 -31.45 14.75
N GLU A 208 -4.18 -32.28 15.33
CA GLU A 208 -5.63 -32.19 15.14
C GLU A 208 -6.12 -30.78 15.53
N LEU A 209 -6.80 -30.13 14.58
CA LEU A 209 -7.40 -28.79 14.71
C LEU A 209 -8.68 -28.82 15.55
#